data_AF-A0A7C3KC59-F1
#
_entry.id   AF-A0A7C3KC59-F1
#
_cell.length_a   1.000
_cell.length_b   1.000
_cell.length_c   1.000
_cell.angle_alpha   90.00
_cell.angle_beta   90.00
_cell.angle_gamma   90.00
#
_symmetry.space_group_name_H-M   'P 1'
#
loop_
_entity.id
_entity.type
_entity.pdbx_description
1 polymer ?
#
loop_
_entity_poly.entity_id
_entity_poly.type
_entity_poly.pdbx_seq_one_letter_code
_entity_poly.pdbx_strand_id
1 'polypeptide(L)'
;MQTSTPFLNFQVTELTAINVAKVITIVCLFLFALIYGIHDLRQILYLCLHVSYCAWWLLEQWLFPLRQQQLFTGKLGLFAVLGILSFVGVFYALPGYFAFTNLTPISYSTVAVALPLYIFGSLINTAADVQKMTAKSMGASLVKDGIWRSLRHVNYFGDLMRYTSFSILAGSLWAFLLPGVIFLLYLQRINEKEQAMTAKYDDFAAYQQTSKRLLPWIW
;
A
#
# COMPACT_ATOMS: atom_id res chain seq x y z
N MET A 1 -2.67 27.46 38.02
CA MET A 1 -3.07 27.36 36.59
C MET A 1 -2.19 26.32 35.92
N GLN A 2 -2.71 25.12 35.74
CA GLN A 2 -2.04 24.08 34.94
C GLN A 2 -2.26 24.47 33.47
N THR A 3 -1.21 24.91 32.79
CA THR A 3 -1.22 25.14 31.35
C THR A 3 -1.38 23.79 30.66
N SER A 4 -2.63 23.41 30.37
CA SER A 4 -2.92 22.26 29.51
C SER A 4 -2.42 22.60 28.11
N THR A 5 -1.20 22.18 27.77
CA THR A 5 -0.66 22.29 26.42
C THR A 5 -1.57 21.47 25.50
N PRO A 6 -2.29 22.08 24.54
CA PRO A 6 -3.32 21.40 23.75
C PRO A 6 -2.78 20.23 22.93
N PHE A 7 -1.47 20.21 22.67
CA PHE A 7 -0.77 19.13 21.97
C PHE A 7 -0.69 17.80 22.73
N LEU A 8 -0.84 17.79 24.06
CA LEU A 8 -0.76 16.56 24.86
C LEU A 8 -2.01 15.66 24.73
N ASN A 9 -3.14 16.18 24.25
CA ASN A 9 -4.40 15.45 24.13
C ASN A 9 -4.80 15.11 22.69
N PHE A 10 -3.95 15.37 21.69
CA PHE A 10 -4.25 15.04 20.30
C PHE A 10 -4.15 13.53 20.06
N GLN A 11 -5.29 12.90 19.77
CA GLN A 11 -5.36 11.49 19.39
C GLN A 11 -6.29 11.29 18.20
N VAL A 12 -5.76 10.68 17.14
CA VAL A 12 -6.51 10.27 15.94
C VAL A 12 -6.20 8.82 15.64
N THR A 13 -7.12 8.14 14.95
CA THR A 13 -6.88 6.76 14.53
C THR A 13 -5.83 6.72 13.42
N GLU A 14 -5.03 5.66 13.39
CA GLU A 14 -4.09 5.38 12.29
C GLU A 14 -4.79 5.45 10.92
N LEU A 15 -6.00 4.89 10.81
CA LEU A 15 -6.78 4.93 9.58
C LEU A 15 -7.08 6.37 9.11
N THR A 16 -7.45 7.26 10.04
CA THR A 16 -7.71 8.66 9.72
C THR A 16 -6.45 9.34 9.20
N ALA A 17 -5.31 9.13 9.86
CA ALA A 17 -4.02 9.68 9.43
C ALA A 17 -3.64 9.19 8.02
N ILE A 18 -3.84 7.90 7.73
CA ILE A 18 -3.59 7.32 6.40
C ILE A 18 -4.53 7.92 5.35
N ASN A 19 -5.81 8.13 5.67
CA ASN A 19 -6.78 8.72 4.73
C ASN A 19 -6.39 10.14 4.34
N VAL A 20 -6.05 10.96 5.33
CA VAL A 20 -5.56 12.32 5.08
C VAL A 20 -4.27 12.27 4.26
N ALA A 21 -3.36 11.35 4.58
CA ALA A 21 -2.14 11.15 3.80
C ALA A 21 -2.44 10.80 2.33
N LYS A 22 -3.39 9.91 2.03
CA LYS A 22 -3.78 9.59 0.65
C LYS A 22 -4.31 10.80 -0.12
N VAL A 23 -5.06 11.67 0.55
CA VAL A 23 -5.51 12.94 -0.04
C VAL A 23 -4.33 13.86 -0.32
N ILE A 24 -3.37 13.96 0.61
CA ILE A 24 -2.12 14.72 0.39
C ILE A 24 -1.35 14.17 -0.81
N THR A 25 -1.23 12.84 -0.96
CA THR A 25 -0.60 12.24 -2.14
C THR A 25 -1.26 12.69 -3.43
N ILE A 26 -2.60 12.63 -3.49
CA ILE A 26 -3.37 13.09 -4.66
C ILE A 26 -3.07 14.57 -4.95
N VAL A 27 -3.10 15.43 -3.92
CA VAL A 27 -2.78 16.85 -4.05
C VAL A 27 -1.37 17.06 -4.59
N CYS A 28 -0.36 16.36 -4.05
CA CYS A 28 1.02 16.42 -4.56
C CYS A 28 1.10 16.04 -6.05
N LEU A 29 0.39 14.99 -6.47
CA LEU A 29 0.39 14.56 -7.88
C LEU A 29 -0.25 15.59 -8.80
N PHE A 30 -1.36 16.21 -8.41
CA PHE A 30 -1.95 17.31 -9.17
C PHE A 30 -1.08 18.56 -9.17
N LEU A 31 -0.39 18.87 -8.07
CA LEU A 31 0.60 19.95 -8.02
C LEU A 31 1.74 19.69 -9.00
N PHE A 32 2.23 18.45 -9.13
CA PHE A 32 3.23 18.12 -10.14
C PHE A 32 2.71 18.35 -11.56
N ALA A 33 1.45 18.00 -11.84
CA ALA A 33 0.83 18.28 -13.13
C ALA A 33 0.70 19.79 -13.41
N LEU A 34 0.37 20.59 -12.40
CA LEU A 34 0.26 22.04 -12.53
C LEU A 34 1.62 22.73 -12.71
N ILE A 35 2.65 22.27 -11.98
CA ILE A 35 3.99 22.89 -11.97
C ILE A 35 4.82 22.45 -13.18
N TYR A 36 4.85 21.15 -13.47
CA TYR A 36 5.72 20.58 -14.51
C TYR A 36 4.99 20.38 -15.84
N GLY A 37 3.66 20.35 -15.86
CA GLY A 37 2.87 20.12 -17.05
C GLY A 37 2.76 18.65 -17.46
N ILE A 38 1.95 18.39 -18.48
CA ILE A 38 1.78 17.08 -19.11
C ILE A 38 2.39 17.17 -20.50
N HIS A 39 3.48 16.45 -20.72
CA HIS A 39 4.24 16.49 -21.99
C HIS A 39 4.16 15.17 -22.76
N ASP A 40 3.77 14.08 -22.10
CA ASP A 40 3.74 12.75 -22.68
C ASP A 40 2.68 11.85 -21.98
N LEU A 41 2.42 10.68 -22.56
CA LEU A 41 1.56 9.65 -22.00
C LEU A 41 2.03 9.18 -20.61
N ARG A 42 3.33 9.30 -20.29
CA ARG A 42 3.89 8.98 -18.97
C ARG A 42 3.12 9.64 -17.82
N GLN A 43 2.93 10.96 -17.88
CA GLN A 43 2.32 11.72 -16.79
C GLN A 43 0.83 11.40 -16.66
N ILE A 44 0.15 11.22 -17.79
CA ILE A 44 -1.26 10.83 -17.83
C ILE A 44 -1.44 9.45 -17.18
N LEU A 45 -0.69 8.44 -17.63
CA LEU A 45 -0.75 7.10 -17.04
C LEU A 45 -0.41 7.13 -15.56
N TYR A 46 0.64 7.85 -15.17
CA TYR A 46 1.04 7.94 -13.78
C TYR A 46 -0.08 8.52 -12.90
N LEU A 47 -0.71 9.63 -13.32
CA LEU A 47 -1.86 10.20 -12.63
C LEU A 47 -3.02 9.20 -12.55
N CYS A 48 -3.41 8.62 -13.69
CA CYS A 48 -4.52 7.66 -13.74
C CYS A 48 -4.29 6.52 -12.76
N LEU A 49 -3.11 5.90 -12.73
CA LEU A 49 -2.86 4.75 -11.86
C LEU A 49 -2.74 5.15 -10.39
N HIS A 50 -1.93 6.16 -10.05
CA HIS A 50 -1.68 6.47 -8.64
C HIS A 50 -2.89 7.16 -7.99
N VAL A 51 -3.55 8.09 -8.68
CA VAL A 51 -4.78 8.72 -8.16
C VAL A 51 -5.89 7.69 -8.02
N SER A 52 -6.08 6.78 -9.00
CA SER A 52 -7.09 5.72 -8.88
C SER A 52 -6.81 4.78 -7.71
N TYR A 53 -5.54 4.47 -7.43
CA TYR A 53 -5.20 3.72 -6.22
C TYR A 53 -5.60 4.47 -4.94
N CYS A 54 -5.20 5.73 -4.80
CA CYS A 54 -5.54 6.52 -3.62
C CYS A 54 -7.06 6.67 -3.47
N ALA A 55 -7.78 6.88 -4.58
CA ALA A 55 -9.24 6.92 -4.60
C ALA A 55 -9.86 5.58 -4.23
N TRP A 56 -9.34 4.46 -4.74
CA TRP A 56 -9.79 3.11 -4.36
C TRP A 56 -9.65 2.88 -2.86
N TRP A 57 -8.51 3.25 -2.25
CA TRP A 57 -8.33 3.14 -0.80
C TRP A 57 -9.41 3.87 0.00
N LEU A 58 -9.79 5.08 -0.44
CA LEU A 58 -10.81 5.88 0.22
C LEU A 58 -12.21 5.32 -0.01
N LEU A 59 -12.52 4.91 -1.25
CA LEU A 59 -13.80 4.32 -1.63
C LEU A 59 -14.04 2.97 -0.95
N GLU A 60 -12.99 2.16 -0.81
CA GLU A 60 -13.05 0.83 -0.19
C GLU A 60 -13.57 0.89 1.25
N GLN A 61 -13.31 1.97 1.98
CA GLN A 61 -13.82 2.14 3.35
C GLN A 61 -15.32 2.38 3.39
N TRP A 62 -15.85 3.09 2.39
CA TRP A 62 -17.27 3.29 2.24
C TRP A 62 -17.97 2.00 1.77
N LEU A 63 -17.36 1.26 0.84
CA LEU A 63 -17.90 -0.01 0.34
C LEU A 63 -17.86 -1.14 1.37
N PHE A 64 -16.82 -1.18 2.22
CA PHE A 64 -16.60 -2.24 3.21
C PHE A 64 -16.51 -1.65 4.63
N PRO A 65 -17.60 -1.14 5.20
CA PRO A 65 -17.58 -0.42 6.47
C PRO A 65 -17.16 -1.29 7.67
N LEU A 66 -17.28 -2.61 7.60
CA LEU A 66 -16.76 -3.51 8.64
C LEU A 66 -15.23 -3.56 8.65
N ARG A 67 -14.58 -3.32 7.51
CA ARG A 67 -13.12 -3.32 7.39
C ARG A 67 -12.50 -2.17 8.18
N GLN A 68 -13.14 -0.99 8.16
CA GLN A 68 -12.66 0.19 8.86
C GLN A 68 -12.64 0.01 10.39
N GLN A 69 -13.49 -0.89 10.91
CA GLN A 69 -13.56 -1.19 12.35
C GLN A 69 -12.48 -2.16 12.80
N GLN A 70 -11.81 -2.85 11.87
CA GLN A 70 -10.84 -3.91 12.16
C GLN A 70 -9.40 -3.52 11.81
N LEU A 71 -9.20 -2.55 10.92
CA LEU A 71 -7.88 -2.14 10.44
C LEU A 71 -7.49 -0.77 11.03
N PHE A 72 -6.23 -0.65 11.47
CA PHE A 72 -5.61 0.62 11.83
C PHE A 72 -6.42 1.43 12.86
N THR A 73 -6.90 0.73 13.90
CA THR A 73 -7.71 1.29 14.99
C THR A 73 -6.87 1.88 16.12
N GLY A 74 -5.54 1.68 16.08
CA GLY A 74 -4.59 2.27 17.03
C GLY A 74 -4.71 3.79 17.07
N LYS A 75 -4.63 4.37 18.27
CA LYS A 75 -4.61 5.82 18.46
C LYS A 75 -3.16 6.31 18.39
N LEU A 76 -2.95 7.35 17.60
CA LEU A 76 -1.64 7.95 17.38
C LEU A 76 -1.52 9.30 18.08
N GLY A 77 -0.33 9.55 18.64
CA GLY A 77 0.08 10.90 19.03
C GLY A 77 0.53 11.73 17.83
N LEU A 78 0.73 13.03 18.05
CA LEU A 78 1.06 14.00 17.01
C LEU A 78 2.25 13.60 16.12
N PHE A 79 3.37 13.16 16.72
CA PHE A 79 4.58 12.81 15.97
C PHE A 79 4.36 11.62 15.03
N ALA A 80 3.61 10.61 15.46
CA ALA A 80 3.29 9.46 14.61
C ALA A 80 2.38 9.87 13.45
N VAL A 81 1.41 10.77 13.69
CA VAL A 81 0.57 11.34 12.63
C VAL A 81 1.43 12.11 11.62
N LEU A 82 2.30 13.01 12.08
CA LEU A 82 3.22 13.76 11.19
C LEU A 82 4.13 12.81 10.39
N GLY A 83 4.58 11.72 10.99
CA GLY A 83 5.34 10.67 10.31
C GLY A 83 4.54 10.02 9.19
N ILE A 84 3.28 9.66 9.43
CA ILE A 84 2.40 9.09 8.40
C ILE A 84 2.11 10.10 7.29
N LEU A 85 1.80 11.36 7.62
CA LEU A 85 1.56 12.39 6.61
C LEU A 85 2.80 12.64 5.74
N SER A 86 3.98 12.65 6.34
CA SER A 86 5.24 12.81 5.60
C SER A 86 5.52 11.60 4.72
N PHE A 87 5.41 10.39 5.27
CA PHE A 87 5.75 9.17 4.54
C PHE A 87 4.68 8.77 3.52
N VAL A 88 3.44 8.56 3.95
CA VAL A 88 2.35 8.15 3.07
C VAL A 88 1.84 9.33 2.25
N GLY A 89 1.87 10.56 2.77
CA GLY A 89 1.35 11.72 2.04
C GLY A 89 2.33 12.23 0.99
N VAL A 90 3.58 12.47 1.39
CA VAL A 90 4.59 13.11 0.52
C VAL A 90 5.52 12.09 -0.12
N PHE A 91 6.18 11.22 0.66
CA PHE A 91 7.16 10.29 0.10
C PHE A 91 6.55 9.28 -0.88
N TYR A 92 5.29 8.86 -0.70
CA TYR A 92 4.60 8.05 -1.71
C TYR A 92 4.48 8.75 -3.06
N ALA A 93 4.40 10.08 -3.12
CA ALA A 93 4.35 10.82 -4.36
C ALA A 93 5.72 10.91 -5.08
N LEU A 94 6.81 10.40 -4.48
CA LEU A 94 8.18 10.48 -5.03
C LEU A 94 8.30 9.91 -6.45
N PRO A 95 7.77 8.71 -6.80
CA PRO A 95 7.84 8.25 -8.18
C PRO A 95 7.04 9.17 -9.13
N GLY A 96 6.02 9.87 -8.62
CA GLY A 96 5.25 10.86 -9.38
C GLY A 96 6.09 12.08 -9.72
N TYR A 97 6.84 12.61 -8.76
CA TYR A 97 7.80 13.67 -9.02
C TYR A 97 8.75 13.29 -10.18
N PHE A 98 9.30 12.07 -10.16
CA PHE A 98 10.14 11.58 -11.24
C PHE A 98 9.38 11.39 -12.55
N ALA A 99 8.14 10.90 -12.53
CA ALA A 99 7.33 10.78 -13.74
C ALA A 99 7.07 12.14 -14.41
N PHE A 100 6.83 13.18 -13.63
CA PHE A 100 6.56 14.54 -14.13
C PHE A 100 7.80 15.31 -14.58
N THR A 101 8.95 15.04 -13.96
CA THR A 101 10.23 15.67 -14.33
C THR A 101 11.02 14.88 -15.38
N ASN A 102 10.57 13.69 -15.73
CA ASN A 102 11.17 12.88 -16.78
C ASN A 102 10.62 13.25 -18.16
N LEU A 103 11.43 14.01 -18.92
CA LEU A 103 11.10 14.44 -20.29
C LEU A 103 11.39 13.38 -21.35
N THR A 104 11.94 12.21 -20.98
CA THR A 104 12.12 11.13 -21.96
C THR A 104 10.76 10.52 -22.31
N PRO A 105 10.41 10.44 -23.61
CA PRO A 105 9.19 9.79 -24.06
C PRO A 105 9.08 8.37 -23.52
N ILE A 106 7.88 8.00 -23.08
CA ILE A 106 7.62 6.66 -22.57
C ILE A 106 7.76 5.63 -23.69
N SER A 107 8.44 4.51 -23.40
CA SER A 107 8.53 3.41 -24.34
C SER A 107 7.32 2.48 -24.22
N TYR A 108 6.98 1.79 -25.32
CA TYR A 108 5.96 0.74 -25.30
C TYR A 108 6.31 -0.39 -24.31
N SER A 109 7.60 -0.69 -24.11
CA SER A 109 8.03 -1.70 -23.13
C SER A 109 7.75 -1.26 -21.70
N THR A 110 7.96 0.01 -21.36
CA THR A 110 7.59 0.57 -20.05
C THR A 110 6.09 0.40 -19.80
N VAL A 111 5.25 0.74 -20.77
CA VAL A 111 3.78 0.58 -20.65
C VAL A 111 3.39 -0.90 -20.54
N ALA A 112 3.96 -1.76 -21.39
CA ALA A 112 3.67 -3.20 -21.43
C ALA A 112 4.03 -3.93 -20.14
N VAL A 113 5.00 -3.44 -19.37
CA VAL A 113 5.37 -4.02 -18.07
C VAL A 113 4.61 -3.36 -16.92
N ALA A 114 4.52 -2.02 -16.91
CA ALA A 114 3.93 -1.30 -15.79
C ALA A 114 2.42 -1.54 -15.66
N LEU A 115 1.66 -1.56 -16.76
CA LEU A 115 0.21 -1.71 -16.70
C LEU A 115 -0.20 -3.07 -16.13
N PRO A 116 0.32 -4.22 -16.61
CA PRO A 116 0.01 -5.51 -15.99
C PRO A 116 0.43 -5.59 -14.53
N LEU A 117 1.58 -5.03 -14.14
CA LEU A 117 2.01 -5.01 -12.74
C LEU A 117 1.02 -4.26 -11.84
N TYR A 118 0.51 -3.12 -12.30
CA TYR A 118 -0.52 -2.38 -11.56
C TYR A 118 -1.81 -3.17 -11.48
N ILE A 119 -2.33 -3.64 -12.63
CA ILE A 119 -3.62 -4.32 -12.72
C ILE A 119 -3.61 -5.60 -11.89
N PHE A 120 -2.65 -6.50 -12.12
CA PHE A 120 -2.56 -7.74 -11.37
C PHE A 120 -2.21 -7.51 -9.90
N GLY A 121 -1.33 -6.54 -9.60
CA GLY A 121 -1.03 -6.17 -8.22
C GLY A 121 -2.28 -5.75 -7.44
N SER A 122 -3.10 -4.88 -8.03
CA SER A 122 -4.37 -4.43 -7.46
C SER A 122 -5.40 -5.54 -7.34
N LEU A 123 -5.55 -6.39 -8.36
CA LEU A 123 -6.48 -7.53 -8.33
C LEU A 123 -6.07 -8.55 -7.26
N ILE A 124 -4.80 -8.92 -7.18
CA ILE A 124 -4.26 -9.86 -6.18
C ILE A 124 -4.47 -9.31 -4.77
N ASN A 125 -4.12 -8.05 -4.53
CA ASN A 125 -4.28 -7.41 -3.22
C ASN A 125 -5.76 -7.41 -2.78
N THR A 126 -6.65 -6.95 -3.66
CA THR A 126 -8.09 -6.87 -3.38
C THR A 126 -8.70 -8.25 -3.18
N ALA A 127 -8.40 -9.21 -4.07
CA ALA A 127 -8.93 -10.57 -3.97
C ALA A 127 -8.50 -11.27 -2.69
N ALA A 128 -7.24 -11.07 -2.28
CA ALA A 128 -6.72 -11.60 -1.03
C ALA A 128 -7.49 -11.07 0.18
N ASP A 129 -7.69 -9.76 0.26
CA ASP A 129 -8.41 -9.13 1.35
C ASP A 129 -9.89 -9.55 1.38
N VAL A 130 -10.58 -9.55 0.22
CA VAL A 130 -11.98 -9.97 0.11
C VAL A 130 -12.17 -11.44 0.48
N GLN A 131 -11.33 -12.35 -0.02
CA GLN A 131 -11.40 -13.77 0.36
C GLN A 131 -11.20 -13.92 1.88
N LYS A 132 -10.20 -13.24 2.45
CA LYS A 132 -9.90 -13.34 3.88
C LYS A 132 -11.03 -12.82 4.74
N MET A 133 -11.59 -11.64 4.41
CA MET A 133 -12.71 -11.06 5.14
C MET A 133 -13.94 -11.96 5.06
N THR A 134 -14.26 -12.48 3.87
CA THR A 134 -15.40 -13.37 3.65
C THR A 134 -15.25 -14.65 4.46
N ALA A 135 -14.12 -15.34 4.34
CA ALA A 135 -13.85 -16.57 5.11
C ALA A 135 -13.92 -16.32 6.63
N LYS A 136 -13.40 -15.18 7.10
CA LYS A 136 -13.48 -14.78 8.51
C LYS A 136 -14.91 -14.54 8.98
N SER A 137 -15.74 -13.89 8.17
CA SER A 137 -17.16 -13.69 8.47
C SER A 137 -17.95 -15.00 8.54
N MET A 138 -17.48 -16.04 7.83
CA MET A 138 -18.04 -17.40 7.85
C MET A 138 -17.43 -18.28 8.97
N GLY A 139 -16.63 -17.71 9.88
CA GLY A 139 -16.09 -18.43 11.04
C GLY A 139 -14.73 -19.10 10.82
N ALA A 140 -14.02 -18.86 9.71
CA ALA A 140 -12.71 -19.46 9.49
C ALA A 140 -11.66 -18.99 10.51
N SER A 141 -10.99 -19.95 11.17
CA SER A 141 -9.89 -19.67 12.11
C SER A 141 -8.60 -19.23 11.41
N LEU A 142 -8.08 -20.01 10.46
CA LEU A 142 -6.92 -19.63 9.64
C LEU A 142 -7.28 -19.78 8.17
N VAL A 143 -7.09 -18.71 7.40
CA VAL A 143 -7.34 -18.71 5.94
C VAL A 143 -6.04 -19.14 5.25
N LYS A 144 -6.04 -20.34 4.68
CA LYS A 144 -4.85 -21.00 4.09
C LYS A 144 -5.14 -21.67 2.74
N ASP A 145 -6.24 -21.30 2.09
CA ASP A 145 -6.73 -21.86 0.82
C ASP A 145 -6.82 -20.79 -0.28
N GLY A 146 -7.24 -21.18 -1.49
CA GLY A 146 -7.41 -20.26 -2.61
C GLY A 146 -6.13 -19.48 -2.94
N ILE A 147 -6.23 -18.14 -2.95
CA ILE A 147 -5.08 -17.26 -3.21
C ILE A 147 -4.03 -17.27 -2.09
N TRP A 148 -4.43 -17.63 -0.87
CA TRP A 148 -3.54 -17.74 0.29
C TRP A 148 -2.79 -19.06 0.32
N ARG A 149 -3.15 -20.09 -0.48
CA ARG A 149 -2.62 -21.46 -0.32
C ARG A 149 -1.09 -21.55 -0.32
N SER A 150 -0.43 -20.76 -1.17
CA SER A 150 1.02 -20.85 -1.40
C SER A 150 1.77 -19.61 -0.95
N LEU A 151 1.08 -18.56 -0.49
CA LEU A 151 1.69 -17.29 -0.15
C LEU A 151 0.96 -16.62 1.04
N ARG A 152 1.67 -16.45 2.16
CA ARG A 152 1.10 -16.01 3.44
C ARG A 152 0.87 -14.52 3.56
N HIS A 153 1.56 -13.73 2.74
CA HIS A 153 1.45 -12.27 2.67
C HIS A 153 1.15 -11.81 1.23
N VAL A 154 0.21 -12.50 0.57
CA VAL A 154 -0.15 -12.25 -0.83
C VAL A 154 -0.67 -10.84 -1.09
N ASN A 155 -1.32 -10.20 -0.12
CA ASN A 155 -1.74 -8.81 -0.27
C ASN A 155 -0.54 -7.84 -0.30
N TYR A 156 0.52 -8.10 0.49
CA TYR A 156 1.77 -7.32 0.44
C TYR A 156 2.51 -7.53 -0.89
N PHE A 157 2.43 -8.74 -1.46
CA PHE A 157 2.99 -9.01 -2.79
C PHE A 157 2.28 -8.17 -3.86
N GLY A 158 0.94 -8.17 -3.88
CA GLY A 158 0.15 -7.33 -4.79
C GLY A 158 0.45 -5.82 -4.61
N ASP A 159 0.64 -5.37 -3.36
CA ASP A 159 1.06 -4.01 -3.07
C ASP A 159 2.43 -3.66 -3.69
N LEU A 160 3.42 -4.53 -3.54
CA LEU A 160 4.75 -4.33 -4.12
C LEU A 160 4.73 -4.31 -5.65
N MET A 161 3.93 -5.17 -6.28
CA MET A 161 3.73 -5.13 -7.75
C MET A 161 3.22 -3.76 -8.19
N ARG A 162 2.22 -3.22 -7.50
CA ARG A 162 1.66 -1.89 -7.80
C ARG A 162 2.68 -0.77 -7.58
N TYR A 163 3.41 -0.75 -6.47
CA TYR A 163 4.42 0.29 -6.24
C TYR A 163 5.58 0.21 -7.24
N THR A 164 5.95 -1.01 -7.65
CA THR A 164 6.94 -1.23 -8.70
C THR A 164 6.46 -0.68 -10.04
N SER A 165 5.17 -0.85 -10.37
CA SER A 165 4.57 -0.23 -11.56
C SER A 165 4.76 1.29 -11.59
N PHE A 166 4.53 1.96 -10.46
CA PHE A 166 4.77 3.41 -10.37
C PHE A 166 6.23 3.77 -10.64
N SER A 167 7.19 3.02 -10.07
CA SER A 167 8.62 3.26 -10.29
C SER A 167 9.04 3.04 -11.75
N ILE A 168 8.46 2.03 -12.40
CA ILE A 168 8.71 1.76 -13.83
C ILE A 168 8.15 2.89 -14.69
N LEU A 169 6.91 3.34 -14.45
CA LEU A 169 6.33 4.50 -15.17
C LEU A 169 7.11 5.79 -14.92
N ALA A 170 7.67 5.97 -13.73
CA ALA A 170 8.51 7.14 -13.44
C ALA A 170 9.78 7.18 -14.31
N GLY A 171 10.30 6.03 -14.73
CA GLY A 171 11.49 5.94 -15.58
C GLY A 171 12.76 6.48 -14.91
N SER A 172 12.84 6.37 -13.59
CA SER A 172 13.99 6.79 -12.79
C SER A 172 14.35 5.69 -11.80
N LEU A 173 15.65 5.36 -11.66
CA LEU A 173 16.12 4.40 -10.67
C LEU A 173 15.78 4.84 -9.24
N TRP A 174 15.80 6.15 -8.97
CA TRP A 174 15.45 6.71 -7.67
C TRP A 174 13.98 6.50 -7.31
N ALA A 175 13.11 6.29 -8.29
CA ALA A 175 11.70 5.98 -8.05
C ALA A 175 11.51 4.61 -7.37
N PHE A 176 12.49 3.71 -7.46
CA PHE A 176 12.46 2.41 -6.79
C PHE A 176 12.73 2.48 -5.29
N LEU A 177 13.11 3.66 -4.76
CA LEU A 177 13.19 3.87 -3.31
C LEU A 177 11.84 3.60 -2.63
N LEU A 178 10.71 3.93 -3.27
CA LEU A 178 9.38 3.68 -2.70
C LEU A 178 9.12 2.17 -2.46
N PRO A 179 9.10 1.29 -3.48
CA PRO A 179 8.90 -0.14 -3.26
C PRO A 179 10.03 -0.76 -2.40
N GLY A 180 11.27 -0.26 -2.49
CA GLY A 180 12.39 -0.73 -1.66
C GLY A 180 12.16 -0.48 -0.17
N VAL A 181 11.79 0.73 0.23
CA VAL A 181 11.49 1.05 1.63
C VAL A 181 10.26 0.29 2.11
N ILE A 182 9.21 0.16 1.28
CA ILE A 182 8.02 -0.61 1.63
C ILE A 182 8.35 -2.09 1.84
N PHE A 183 9.21 -2.67 1.01
CA PHE A 183 9.69 -4.05 1.18
C PHE A 183 10.39 -4.22 2.53
N LEU A 184 11.30 -3.31 2.91
CA LEU A 184 11.98 -3.37 4.21
C LEU A 184 10.99 -3.28 5.39
N LEU A 185 10.00 -2.39 5.31
CA LEU A 185 8.93 -2.29 6.31
C LEU A 185 8.10 -3.59 6.38
N TYR A 186 7.85 -4.23 5.25
CA TYR A 186 7.17 -5.53 5.21
C TYR A 186 8.00 -6.64 5.83
N LEU A 187 9.33 -6.66 5.73
CA LEU A 187 10.16 -7.67 6.41
C LEU A 187 9.89 -7.68 7.92
N GLN A 188 9.91 -6.50 8.55
CA GLN A 188 9.61 -6.36 9.97
C GLN A 188 8.17 -6.78 10.28
N ARG A 189 7.19 -6.23 9.55
CA ARG A 189 5.76 -6.54 9.77
C ARG A 189 5.43 -8.01 9.57
N ILE A 190 6.09 -8.68 8.63
CA ILE A 190 5.94 -10.12 8.39
C ILE A 190 6.41 -10.90 9.61
N ASN A 191 7.60 -10.58 10.15
CA ASN A 191 8.13 -11.29 11.30
C ASN A 191 7.22 -11.15 12.53
N GLU A 192 6.78 -9.92 12.85
CA GLU A 192 5.86 -9.67 13.97
C GLU A 192 4.53 -10.42 13.78
N LYS A 193 3.98 -10.38 12.56
CA LYS A 193 2.71 -11.04 12.24
C LYS A 193 2.81 -12.55 12.28
N GLU A 194 3.90 -13.14 11.77
CA GLU A 194 4.11 -14.59 11.84
C GLU A 194 4.32 -15.07 13.28
N GLN A 195 5.04 -14.33 14.12
CA GLN A 195 5.18 -14.65 15.55
C GLN A 195 3.81 -14.67 16.25
N ALA A 196 2.99 -13.65 16.02
CA ALA A 196 1.64 -13.59 16.55
C ALA A 196 0.74 -14.72 16.00
N MET A 197 0.94 -15.15 14.75
CA MET A 197 0.20 -16.25 14.15
C MET A 197 0.63 -17.61 14.73
N THR A 198 1.91 -17.84 14.97
CA THR A 198 2.42 -19.05 15.64
C THR A 198 1.83 -19.22 17.04
N ALA A 199 1.69 -18.12 17.79
CA ALA A 199 1.07 -18.17 19.12
C ALA A 199 -0.46 -18.36 19.08
N LYS A 200 -1.11 -18.05 17.95
CA LYS A 200 -2.57 -18.01 17.84
C LYS A 200 -3.17 -19.26 17.17
N TYR A 201 -2.45 -19.89 16.25
CA TYR A 201 -3.00 -20.96 15.40
C TYR A 201 -2.12 -22.21 15.42
N ASP A 202 -2.65 -23.30 15.95
CA ASP A 202 -1.96 -24.60 16.01
C ASP A 202 -1.56 -25.11 14.61
N ASP A 203 -2.43 -24.87 13.62
CA ASP A 203 -2.24 -25.26 12.22
C ASP A 203 -1.21 -24.40 11.45
N PHE A 204 -0.69 -23.32 12.05
CA PHE A 204 0.18 -22.39 11.32
C PHE A 204 1.50 -23.04 10.90
N ALA A 205 2.08 -23.89 11.74
CA ALA A 205 3.31 -24.62 11.44
C ALA A 205 3.16 -25.48 10.16
N ALA A 206 2.03 -26.18 10.00
CA ALA A 206 1.75 -26.97 8.80
C ALA A 206 1.56 -26.08 7.56
N TYR A 207 0.92 -24.93 7.71
CA TYR A 207 0.77 -23.96 6.62
C TYR A 207 2.12 -23.38 6.19
N GLN A 208 3.06 -23.13 7.11
CA GLN A 208 4.40 -22.65 6.78
C GLN A 208 5.19 -23.62 5.89
N GLN A 209 4.97 -24.94 6.03
CA GLN A 209 5.65 -25.96 5.21
C GLN A 209 5.19 -25.97 3.75
N THR A 210 3.98 -25.51 3.47
CA THR A 210 3.34 -25.59 2.14
C THR A 210 3.23 -24.23 1.44
N SER A 211 3.71 -23.16 2.08
CA SER A 211 3.60 -21.79 1.59
C SER A 211 4.90 -21.00 1.74
N LYS A 212 5.01 -19.94 0.96
CA LYS A 212 6.05 -18.91 1.05
C LYS A 212 5.50 -17.67 1.76
N ARG A 213 6.39 -16.80 2.25
CA ARG A 213 6.06 -15.55 2.93
C ARG A 213 5.48 -14.54 1.95
N LEU A 214 6.26 -14.08 0.97
CA LEU A 214 5.97 -12.89 0.19
C LEU A 214 6.30 -13.00 -1.30
N LEU A 215 7.42 -13.62 -1.67
CA LEU A 215 7.83 -13.79 -3.06
C LEU A 215 7.49 -15.22 -3.51
N PRO A 216 6.58 -15.38 -4.50
CA PRO A 216 6.22 -16.69 -5.03
C PRO A 216 7.46 -17.52 -5.38
N TRP A 217 7.47 -18.78 -4.94
CA TRP A 217 8.55 -19.77 -5.15
C TRP A 217 9.93 -19.45 -4.54
N ILE A 218 10.17 -18.21 -4.10
CA ILE A 218 11.45 -17.76 -3.55
C ILE A 218 11.39 -17.75 -2.02
N TRP A 219 10.57 -16.85 -1.45
CA TRP A 219 10.60 -16.57 -0.01
C TRP A 219 9.24 -16.31 0.58
#